data_AF-A0A5J5KUQ2-F1
#
_entry.id   AF-A0A5J5KUQ2-F1
#
_cell.length_a   1.000
_cell.length_b   1.000
_cell.length_c   1.000
_cell.angle_alpha   90.00
_cell.angle_beta   90.00
_cell.angle_gamma   90.00
#
_symmetry.space_group_name_H-M   'P 1'
#
loop_
_entity.id
_entity.type
_entity.pdbx_description
1 polymer ?
#
loop_
_entity_poly.entity_id
_entity_poly.type
_entity_poly.pdbx_seq_one_letter_code
_entity_poly.pdbx_strand_id
1 'polypeptide(L)'
;MPPVVILDTNALYGRKPFTQANSALLLALSEFGHVRLVIPEVVLLELSRQWAEEVQDNAAIARTGMKKLNEALVDVEVERVTLHLPEPDRSVYYDYVEKLFHAKRAEVPPPPEVSVRDLLVKEIEVRKPFARQGTGFRDALIWETVREICDGLEDPGTRIVFVTNNHKDFCDKKGGNLHPDLRQDLAEGQRFDIVPSLHHLLEHEAVAPLVKTFRVLEGTFTPERLAEIVDRAVTDLHGVNVEEALGVYIGDGMYEVPVSTGLDSAAFEEIMYEEDTIASEIYRAGDELTIRVTVVADCSFEGFVDKGEYFAHEEDASYSFLENWNDYVFRASVRRRLRFTFSAAFTEDTRDDVVLSLDEAEEL
;
A
#
# COMPACT_ATOMS: atom_id res chain seq x y z
N MET A 1 -9.92 5.19 13.47
CA MET A 1 -9.59 4.18 12.44
C MET A 1 -9.66 4.81 11.07
N PRO A 2 -8.87 4.35 10.08
CA PRO A 2 -9.00 4.80 8.71
C PRO A 2 -10.41 4.47 8.18
N PRO A 3 -10.99 5.29 7.28
CA PRO A 3 -12.25 4.95 6.63
C PRO A 3 -12.10 3.67 5.80
N VAL A 4 -13.17 2.88 5.76
CA VAL A 4 -13.25 1.69 4.91
C VAL A 4 -13.88 2.10 3.59
N VAL A 5 -13.21 1.80 2.48
CA VAL A 5 -13.69 2.08 1.13
C VAL A 5 -13.93 0.76 0.43
N ILE A 6 -15.16 0.53 -0.01
CA ILE A 6 -15.54 -0.70 -0.71
C ILE A 6 -15.89 -0.34 -2.16
N LEU A 7 -15.27 -1.01 -3.13
CA LEU A 7 -15.47 -0.74 -4.55
C LEU A 7 -16.41 -1.75 -5.20
N ASP A 8 -17.41 -1.26 -5.95
CA ASP A 8 -18.21 -2.05 -6.89
C ASP A 8 -17.56 -2.07 -8.30
N THR A 9 -17.87 -3.10 -9.09
CA THR A 9 -17.45 -3.23 -10.50
C THR A 9 -17.81 -1.99 -11.31
N ASN A 10 -19.00 -1.42 -11.09
CA ASN A 10 -19.44 -0.24 -11.84
C ASN A 10 -18.60 1.01 -11.57
N ALA A 11 -17.95 1.09 -10.40
CA ALA A 11 -17.01 2.18 -10.10
C ALA A 11 -15.67 2.03 -10.84
N LEU A 12 -15.33 0.79 -11.21
CA LEU A 12 -14.07 0.41 -11.87
C LEU A 12 -14.21 0.18 -13.38
N TYR A 13 -15.45 0.12 -13.90
CA TYR A 13 -15.74 -0.13 -15.31
C TYR A 13 -15.05 0.89 -16.24
N GLY A 14 -14.32 0.39 -17.23
CA GLY A 14 -13.59 1.21 -18.23
C GLY A 14 -12.31 1.88 -17.72
N ARG A 15 -11.91 1.68 -16.46
CA ARG A 15 -10.72 2.32 -15.85
C ARG A 15 -9.52 1.36 -15.83
N LYS A 16 -9.14 0.87 -17.00
CA LYS A 16 -8.01 -0.04 -17.18
C LYS A 16 -6.94 0.64 -18.05
N PRO A 17 -5.66 0.63 -17.65
CA PRO A 17 -5.16 0.16 -16.34
C PRO A 17 -5.55 1.13 -15.21
N PHE A 18 -5.42 0.70 -13.94
CA PHE A 18 -5.68 1.50 -12.73
C PHE A 18 -4.69 2.67 -12.53
N THR A 19 -4.11 3.18 -13.62
CA THR A 19 -3.12 4.25 -13.69
C THR A 19 -3.76 5.63 -13.79
N GLN A 20 -5.08 5.72 -13.94
CA GLN A 20 -5.78 7.00 -13.93
C GLN A 20 -5.59 7.70 -12.58
N ALA A 21 -5.44 9.03 -12.60
CA ALA A 21 -5.06 9.84 -11.43
C ALA A 21 -5.86 9.51 -10.15
N ASN A 22 -7.19 9.37 -10.26
CA ASN A 22 -8.02 9.07 -9.08
C ASN A 22 -7.80 7.65 -8.54
N SER A 23 -7.58 6.67 -9.42
CA SER A 23 -7.30 5.28 -9.04
C SER A 23 -5.91 5.17 -8.41
N ALA A 24 -4.91 5.81 -9.01
CA ALA A 24 -3.54 5.85 -8.49
C ALA A 24 -3.50 6.49 -7.08
N LEU A 25 -4.21 7.61 -6.89
CA LEU A 25 -4.29 8.28 -5.60
C LEU A 25 -4.99 7.42 -4.53
N LEU A 26 -6.10 6.75 -4.87
CA LEU A 26 -6.77 5.85 -3.94
C LEU A 26 -5.87 4.66 -3.55
N LEU A 27 -5.18 4.07 -4.52
CA LEU A 27 -4.24 2.97 -4.28
C LEU A 27 -3.06 3.42 -3.40
N ALA A 28 -2.55 4.63 -3.59
CA ALA A 28 -1.53 5.20 -2.71
C ALA A 28 -2.07 5.40 -1.29
N LEU A 29 -3.27 5.97 -1.12
CA LEU A 29 -3.90 6.10 0.19
C LEU A 29 -4.09 4.74 0.89
N SER A 30 -4.37 3.68 0.14
CA SER A 30 -4.43 2.30 0.65
C SER A 30 -3.06 1.78 1.06
N GLU A 31 -2.07 1.94 0.19
CA GLU A 31 -0.68 1.49 0.41
C GLU A 31 -0.07 2.10 1.68
N PHE A 32 -0.33 3.38 1.94
CA PHE A 32 0.11 4.07 3.16
C PHE A 32 -0.84 3.90 4.37
N GLY A 33 -1.86 3.04 4.26
CA GLY A 33 -2.77 2.73 5.38
C GLY A 33 -3.72 3.85 5.79
N HIS A 34 -3.84 4.91 4.99
CA HIS A 34 -4.79 5.99 5.22
C HIS A 34 -6.24 5.58 4.95
N VAL A 35 -6.44 4.59 4.08
CA VAL A 35 -7.74 4.03 3.73
C VAL A 35 -7.65 2.50 3.78
N ARG A 36 -8.63 1.85 4.41
CA ARG A 36 -8.81 0.40 4.27
C ARG A 36 -9.59 0.14 2.98
N LEU A 37 -8.89 -0.22 1.90
CA LEU A 37 -9.50 -0.45 0.59
C LEU A 37 -9.91 -1.91 0.43
N VAL A 38 -11.18 -2.14 0.14
CA VAL A 38 -11.77 -3.47 -0.05
C VAL A 38 -12.35 -3.58 -1.45
N ILE A 39 -11.98 -4.62 -2.17
CA ILE A 39 -12.52 -4.98 -3.48
C ILE A 39 -13.05 -6.41 -3.38
N PRO A 40 -14.37 -6.62 -3.20
CA PRO A 40 -14.93 -7.97 -3.14
C PRO A 40 -14.48 -8.83 -4.32
N GLU A 41 -14.12 -10.10 -4.11
CA GLU A 41 -13.62 -10.99 -5.19
C GLU A 41 -14.61 -11.08 -6.36
N VAL A 42 -15.91 -11.03 -6.07
CA VAL A 42 -16.99 -10.95 -7.08
C VAL A 42 -16.72 -9.84 -8.09
N VAL A 43 -16.22 -8.69 -7.65
CA VAL A 43 -15.86 -7.55 -8.50
C VAL A 43 -14.67 -7.90 -9.41
N LEU A 44 -13.65 -8.59 -8.91
CA LEU A 44 -12.53 -9.06 -9.74
C LEU A 44 -13.00 -10.05 -10.81
N LEU A 45 -13.83 -11.02 -10.43
CA LEU A 45 -14.39 -11.99 -11.38
C LEU A 45 -15.19 -11.28 -12.49
N GLU A 46 -15.94 -10.24 -12.14
CA GLU A 46 -16.65 -9.42 -13.12
C GLU A 46 -15.72 -8.62 -14.02
N LEU A 47 -14.70 -7.97 -13.46
CA LEU A 47 -13.71 -7.22 -14.21
C LEU A 47 -12.96 -8.13 -15.19
N SER A 48 -12.61 -9.35 -14.79
CA SER A 48 -11.96 -10.35 -15.63
C SER A 48 -12.86 -10.84 -16.76
N ARG A 49 -14.16 -11.03 -16.50
CA ARG A 49 -15.15 -11.32 -17.54
C ARG A 49 -15.24 -10.18 -18.56
N GLN A 50 -15.37 -8.93 -18.08
CA GLN A 50 -15.49 -7.75 -18.94
C GLN A 50 -14.23 -7.52 -19.78
N TRP A 51 -13.04 -7.75 -19.23
CA TRP A 51 -11.79 -7.70 -19.99
C TRP A 51 -11.77 -8.74 -21.11
N ALA A 52 -12.15 -9.98 -20.81
CA ALA A 52 -12.17 -11.02 -21.83
C ALA A 52 -13.18 -10.71 -22.96
N GLU A 53 -14.34 -10.15 -22.61
CA GLU A 53 -15.33 -9.67 -23.59
C GLU A 53 -14.77 -8.56 -24.47
N GLU A 54 -14.11 -7.55 -23.86
CA GLU A 54 -13.45 -6.46 -24.59
C GLU A 54 -12.37 -6.97 -25.55
N VAL A 55 -11.54 -7.93 -25.12
CA VAL A 55 -10.53 -8.55 -25.98
C VAL A 55 -11.18 -9.31 -27.14
N GLN A 56 -12.26 -10.06 -26.88
CA GLN A 56 -12.99 -10.78 -27.93
C GLN A 56 -13.61 -9.83 -28.96
N ASP A 57 -14.24 -8.75 -28.50
CA ASP A 57 -14.86 -7.75 -29.36
C ASP A 57 -13.82 -7.04 -30.23
N ASN A 58 -12.71 -6.59 -29.62
CA ASN A 58 -11.60 -5.97 -30.34
C ASN A 58 -10.94 -6.96 -31.32
N ALA A 59 -10.83 -8.23 -30.95
CA ALA A 59 -10.33 -9.27 -31.84
C ALA A 59 -11.27 -9.49 -33.05
N ALA A 60 -12.59 -9.45 -32.85
CA ALA A 60 -13.56 -9.55 -33.93
C ALA A 60 -13.48 -8.35 -34.90
N ILE A 61 -13.29 -7.14 -34.37
CA ILE A 61 -13.06 -5.93 -35.17
C ILE A 61 -11.78 -6.07 -35.99
N ALA A 62 -10.67 -6.49 -35.37
CA ALA A 62 -9.38 -6.69 -36.05
C ALA A 62 -9.48 -7.74 -37.18
N ARG A 63 -10.13 -8.88 -36.92
CA ARG A 63 -10.39 -9.92 -37.94
C ARG A 63 -11.20 -9.36 -39.12
N THR A 64 -12.22 -8.55 -38.84
CA THR A 64 -13.07 -7.94 -39.87
C THR A 64 -12.28 -6.95 -40.72
N GLY A 65 -11.46 -6.10 -40.10
CA GLY A 65 -10.57 -5.18 -40.81
C GLY A 65 -9.55 -5.91 -41.68
N MET A 66 -8.97 -6.99 -41.16
CA MET A 66 -8.00 -7.82 -41.88
C MET A 66 -8.61 -8.49 -43.11
N LYS A 67 -9.84 -9.00 -42.99
CA LYS A 67 -10.56 -9.59 -44.11
C LYS A 67 -10.75 -8.57 -45.24
N LYS A 68 -11.19 -7.35 -44.92
CA LYS A 68 -11.38 -6.26 -45.90
C LYS A 68 -10.08 -5.86 -46.59
N LEU A 69 -8.98 -5.80 -45.84
CA LEU A 69 -7.66 -5.51 -46.41
C LEU A 69 -7.24 -6.60 -47.41
N ASN A 70 -7.34 -7.87 -47.03
CA ASN A 70 -6.98 -8.98 -47.92
C ASN A 70 -7.89 -9.08 -49.15
N GLU A 71 -9.16 -8.67 -49.06
CA GLU A 71 -10.06 -8.55 -50.21
C GLU A 71 -9.58 -7.46 -51.19
N ALA A 72 -9.10 -6.31 -50.69
CA ALA A 72 -8.57 -5.23 -51.53
C ALA A 72 -7.23 -5.57 -52.20
N LEU A 73 -6.48 -6.52 -51.63
CA LEU A 73 -5.21 -6.98 -52.15
C LEU A 73 -5.34 -8.18 -53.11
N VAL A 74 -6.55 -8.67 -53.39
CA VAL A 74 -6.73 -9.93 -54.12
C VAL A 74 -6.26 -9.88 -55.58
N ASP A 75 -6.28 -8.70 -56.20
CA ASP A 75 -5.94 -8.48 -57.61
C ASP A 75 -4.45 -8.18 -57.84
N VAL A 76 -3.68 -8.03 -56.76
CA VAL A 76 -2.24 -7.80 -56.78
C VAL A 76 -1.58 -9.03 -56.16
N GLU A 77 -0.57 -9.62 -56.81
CA GLU A 77 0.17 -10.79 -56.30
C GLU A 77 1.05 -10.43 -55.08
N VAL A 78 0.42 -9.94 -54.02
CA VAL A 78 1.06 -9.61 -52.75
C VAL A 78 0.61 -10.60 -51.67
N GLU A 79 1.51 -10.81 -50.71
CA GLU A 79 1.26 -11.73 -49.61
C GLU A 79 0.08 -11.25 -48.74
N ARG A 80 -0.79 -12.19 -48.35
CA ARG A 80 -1.93 -11.89 -47.48
C ARG A 80 -1.46 -11.59 -46.07
N VAL A 81 -2.03 -10.56 -45.48
CA VAL A 81 -1.75 -10.22 -44.09
C VAL A 81 -2.51 -11.17 -43.18
N THR A 82 -1.81 -11.81 -42.25
CA THR A 82 -2.38 -12.67 -41.21
C THR A 82 -2.05 -12.11 -39.84
N LEU A 83 -2.99 -12.23 -38.89
CA LEU A 83 -2.81 -11.78 -37.52
C LEU A 83 -3.19 -12.90 -36.58
N HIS A 84 -2.24 -13.34 -35.77
CA HIS A 84 -2.53 -14.23 -34.66
C HIS A 84 -2.99 -13.39 -33.47
N LEU A 85 -4.25 -13.58 -33.07
CA LEU A 85 -4.83 -12.90 -31.92
C LEU A 85 -4.91 -13.88 -30.76
N PRO A 86 -4.42 -13.50 -29.56
CA PRO A 86 -4.50 -14.37 -28.40
C PRO A 86 -5.97 -14.64 -28.03
N GLU A 87 -6.25 -15.84 -27.54
CA GLU A 87 -7.52 -16.12 -26.87
C GLU A 87 -7.46 -15.51 -25.46
N PRO A 88 -8.47 -14.73 -25.04
CA PRO A 88 -8.44 -14.14 -23.72
C PRO A 88 -8.69 -15.20 -22.66
N ASP A 89 -7.69 -15.41 -21.82
CA ASP A 89 -7.81 -16.18 -20.59
C ASP A 89 -8.11 -15.23 -19.42
N ARG A 90 -9.30 -15.39 -18.82
CA ARG A 90 -9.76 -14.55 -17.70
C ARG A 90 -8.83 -14.63 -16.49
N SER A 91 -8.16 -15.76 -16.29
CA SER A 91 -7.23 -15.94 -15.16
C SER A 91 -6.04 -14.98 -15.24
N VAL A 92 -5.55 -14.70 -16.45
CA VAL A 92 -4.42 -13.78 -16.67
C VAL A 92 -4.74 -12.38 -16.14
N TYR A 93 -5.94 -11.87 -16.44
CA TYR A 93 -6.35 -10.55 -15.93
C TYR A 93 -6.68 -10.59 -14.44
N TYR A 94 -7.33 -11.66 -13.97
CA TYR A 94 -7.63 -11.85 -12.55
C TYR A 94 -6.34 -11.80 -11.71
N ASP A 95 -5.36 -12.65 -12.02
CA ASP A 95 -4.10 -12.77 -11.29
C ASP A 95 -3.30 -11.46 -11.29
N TYR A 96 -3.31 -10.74 -12.42
CA TYR A 96 -2.65 -9.45 -12.53
C TYR A 96 -3.27 -8.40 -11.58
N VAL A 97 -4.60 -8.30 -11.57
CA VAL A 97 -5.31 -7.31 -10.75
C VAL A 97 -5.25 -7.66 -9.27
N GLU A 98 -5.39 -8.94 -8.92
CA GLU A 98 -5.26 -9.42 -7.55
C GLU A 98 -3.86 -9.08 -6.97
N LYS A 99 -2.79 -9.39 -7.71
CA LYS A 99 -1.42 -9.04 -7.33
C LYS A 99 -1.22 -7.53 -7.19
N LEU A 100 -1.80 -6.74 -8.10
CA LEU A 100 -1.73 -5.28 -8.05
C LEU A 100 -2.40 -4.74 -6.78
N PHE A 101 -3.59 -5.23 -6.43
CA PHE A 101 -4.31 -4.79 -5.24
C PHE A 101 -3.60 -5.21 -3.95
N HIS A 102 -3.10 -6.44 -3.86
CA HIS A 102 -2.31 -6.87 -2.70
C HIS A 102 -1.03 -6.07 -2.53
N ALA A 103 -0.32 -5.75 -3.61
CA ALA A 103 0.87 -4.89 -3.57
C ALA A 103 0.56 -3.48 -3.03
N LYS A 104 -0.69 -3.02 -3.14
CA LYS A 104 -1.18 -1.73 -2.62
C LYS A 104 -1.93 -1.85 -1.30
N ARG A 105 -1.69 -2.94 -0.55
CA ARG A 105 -2.33 -3.27 0.73
C ARG A 105 -3.87 -3.27 0.68
N ALA A 106 -4.46 -3.46 -0.50
CA ALA A 106 -5.90 -3.57 -0.65
C ALA A 106 -6.35 -5.02 -0.40
N GLU A 107 -7.55 -5.16 0.17
CA GLU A 107 -8.16 -6.44 0.51
C GLU A 107 -9.05 -6.93 -0.61
N VAL A 108 -8.94 -8.22 -0.94
CA VAL A 108 -9.80 -8.91 -1.90
C VAL A 108 -10.51 -10.07 -1.20
N PRO A 109 -11.54 -9.80 -0.37
CA PRO A 109 -12.20 -10.86 0.37
C PRO A 109 -13.02 -11.75 -0.58
N PRO A 110 -13.04 -13.08 -0.37
CA PRO A 110 -13.89 -13.98 -1.11
C PRO A 110 -15.38 -13.69 -0.83
N PRO A 111 -16.31 -14.20 -1.66
CA PRO A 111 -17.72 -14.11 -1.35
C PRO A 111 -18.01 -14.81 -0.01
N PRO A 112 -18.81 -14.21 0.88
CA PRO A 112 -19.16 -14.83 2.17
C PRO A 112 -19.85 -16.17 1.99
N GLU A 113 -19.75 -17.02 3.02
CA GLU A 113 -20.56 -18.22 3.12
C GLU A 113 -22.03 -17.86 3.42
N VAL A 114 -22.80 -17.66 2.35
CA VAL A 114 -24.23 -17.33 2.44
C VAL A 114 -25.06 -18.50 1.92
N SER A 115 -26.10 -18.85 2.69
CA SER A 115 -27.06 -19.87 2.28
C SER A 115 -27.79 -19.45 1.01
N VAL A 116 -27.76 -20.30 -0.01
CA VAL A 116 -28.56 -20.12 -1.24
C VAL A 116 -30.05 -19.96 -0.91
N ARG A 117 -30.52 -20.60 0.17
CA ARG A 117 -31.90 -20.45 0.63
C ARG A 117 -32.21 -19.02 1.06
N ASP A 118 -31.27 -18.36 1.73
CA ASP A 118 -31.47 -17.00 2.24
C ASP A 118 -31.44 -15.99 1.09
N LEU A 119 -30.54 -16.18 0.13
CA LEU A 119 -30.54 -15.40 -1.13
C LEU A 119 -31.85 -15.58 -1.90
N LEU A 120 -32.37 -16.80 -1.99
CA LEU A 120 -33.63 -17.10 -2.65
C LEU A 120 -34.82 -16.41 -1.95
N VAL A 121 -34.83 -16.37 -0.62
CA VAL A 121 -35.88 -15.65 0.13
C VAL A 121 -35.84 -14.17 -0.21
N LYS A 122 -34.65 -13.54 -0.19
CA LYS A 122 -34.49 -12.12 -0.57
C LYS A 122 -34.94 -11.86 -2.02
N GLU A 123 -34.65 -12.77 -2.95
CA GLU A 123 -35.08 -12.67 -4.34
C GLU A 123 -36.60 -12.77 -4.51
N ILE A 124 -37.25 -13.73 -3.86
CA ILE A 124 -38.71 -13.93 -3.91
C ILE A 124 -39.45 -12.71 -3.34
N GLU A 125 -38.91 -12.13 -2.27
CA GLU A 125 -39.46 -10.92 -1.65
C GLU A 125 -39.12 -9.65 -2.44
N VAL A 126 -38.29 -9.76 -3.49
CA VAL A 126 -37.80 -8.64 -4.30
C VAL A 126 -37.12 -7.59 -3.41
N ARG A 127 -36.42 -8.05 -2.38
CA ARG A 127 -35.65 -7.21 -1.48
C ARG A 127 -34.37 -6.79 -2.19
N LYS A 128 -34.01 -5.50 -2.10
CA LYS A 128 -32.76 -5.03 -2.73
C LYS A 128 -31.54 -5.82 -2.24
N PRO A 129 -30.54 -6.07 -3.11
CA PRO A 129 -30.39 -5.54 -4.47
C PRO A 129 -31.13 -6.33 -5.58
N PHE A 130 -31.92 -7.35 -5.23
CA PHE A 130 -32.70 -8.09 -6.23
C PHE A 130 -33.77 -7.21 -6.90
N ALA A 131 -34.07 -7.53 -8.16
CA ALA A 131 -35.13 -6.89 -8.94
C ALA A 131 -36.15 -7.92 -9.46
N ARG A 132 -37.35 -7.45 -9.82
CA ARG A 132 -38.49 -8.30 -10.28
C ARG A 132 -38.20 -9.19 -11.49
N GLN A 133 -37.08 -8.99 -12.18
CA GLN A 133 -36.67 -9.77 -13.35
C GLN A 133 -35.70 -10.92 -13.02
N GLY A 134 -35.46 -11.22 -11.73
CA GLY A 134 -34.50 -12.27 -11.32
C GLY A 134 -33.05 -11.87 -11.55
N THR A 135 -32.76 -10.56 -11.54
CA THR A 135 -31.41 -9.99 -11.63
C THR A 135 -30.96 -9.50 -10.26
N GLY A 136 -29.64 -9.43 -10.06
CA GLY A 136 -29.04 -8.90 -8.82
C GLY A 136 -28.32 -9.92 -7.97
N PHE A 137 -28.14 -11.17 -8.41
CA PHE A 137 -27.38 -12.18 -7.66
C PHE A 137 -25.94 -11.72 -7.35
N ARG A 138 -25.25 -11.15 -8.34
CA ARG A 138 -23.87 -10.64 -8.15
C ARG A 138 -23.84 -9.43 -7.23
N ASP A 139 -24.76 -8.48 -7.43
CA ASP A 139 -24.95 -7.33 -6.53
C ASP A 139 -25.29 -7.79 -5.09
N ALA A 140 -26.05 -8.88 -4.94
CA ALA A 140 -26.37 -9.47 -3.65
C ALA A 140 -25.13 -10.03 -2.98
N LEU A 141 -24.28 -10.78 -3.70
CA LEU A 141 -23.01 -11.25 -3.14
C LEU A 141 -22.10 -10.09 -2.72
N ILE A 142 -22.01 -9.03 -3.53
CA ILE A 142 -21.28 -7.80 -3.16
C ILE A 142 -21.87 -7.21 -1.87
N TRP A 143 -23.20 -7.14 -1.76
CA TRP A 143 -23.87 -6.64 -0.56
C TRP A 143 -23.62 -7.50 0.67
N GLU A 144 -23.61 -8.83 0.52
CA GLU A 144 -23.29 -9.73 1.63
C GLU A 144 -21.83 -9.55 2.08
N THR A 145 -20.88 -9.36 1.15
CA THR A 145 -19.51 -8.99 1.52
C THR A 145 -19.47 -7.66 2.27
N VAL A 146 -20.21 -6.65 1.80
CA VAL A 146 -20.33 -5.36 2.50
C VAL A 146 -20.85 -5.54 3.93
N ARG A 147 -21.92 -6.34 4.11
CA ARG A 147 -22.48 -6.67 5.44
C ARG A 147 -21.43 -7.32 6.34
N GLU A 148 -20.75 -8.36 5.86
CA GLU A 148 -19.74 -9.08 6.66
C GLU A 148 -18.61 -8.14 7.10
N ILE A 149 -18.15 -7.25 6.21
CA ILE A 149 -17.16 -6.23 6.55
C ILE A 149 -17.69 -5.27 7.61
N CYS A 150 -18.96 -4.84 7.54
CA CYS A 150 -19.58 -4.00 8.57
C CYS A 150 -19.66 -4.72 9.92
N ASP A 151 -20.12 -5.98 9.91
CA ASP A 151 -20.31 -6.81 11.11
C ASP A 151 -18.98 -7.12 11.80
N GLY A 152 -17.88 -7.17 11.04
CA GLY A 152 -16.52 -7.38 11.54
C GLY A 152 -15.79 -6.12 12.06
N LEU A 153 -16.42 -4.94 12.04
CA LEU A 153 -15.78 -3.73 12.56
C LEU A 153 -15.77 -3.68 14.09
N GLU A 154 -14.59 -3.42 14.66
CA GLU A 154 -14.45 -3.25 16.11
C GLU A 154 -15.07 -1.94 16.63
N ASP A 155 -15.05 -0.87 15.82
CA ASP A 155 -15.63 0.44 16.14
C ASP A 155 -16.78 0.77 15.18
N PRO A 156 -18.05 0.78 15.66
CA PRO A 156 -19.22 1.20 14.89
C PRO A 156 -19.16 2.65 14.38
N GLY A 157 -18.29 3.48 14.97
CA GLY A 157 -17.98 4.84 14.52
C GLY A 157 -17.12 4.88 13.25
N THR A 158 -16.51 3.76 12.86
CA THR A 158 -15.74 3.64 11.62
C THR A 158 -16.65 3.89 10.42
N ARG A 159 -16.25 4.86 9.60
CA ARG A 159 -17.03 5.26 8.44
C ARG A 159 -16.72 4.37 7.24
N ILE A 160 -17.77 3.85 6.64
CA ILE A 160 -17.71 3.03 5.42
C ILE A 160 -18.23 3.86 4.26
N VAL A 161 -17.49 3.86 3.15
CA VAL A 161 -17.89 4.49 1.90
C VAL A 161 -17.96 3.43 0.81
N PHE A 162 -19.17 3.12 0.36
CA PHE A 162 -19.40 2.19 -0.75
C PHE A 162 -19.44 2.96 -2.07
N VAL A 163 -18.55 2.61 -2.99
CA VAL A 163 -18.41 3.29 -4.28
C VAL A 163 -19.13 2.45 -5.33
N THR A 164 -20.30 2.90 -5.77
CA THR A 164 -21.07 2.26 -6.84
C THR A 164 -21.86 3.29 -7.62
N ASN A 165 -21.87 3.13 -8.95
CA ASN A 165 -22.78 3.87 -9.83
C ASN A 165 -24.14 3.17 -10.01
N ASN A 166 -24.37 2.02 -9.35
CA ASN A 166 -25.61 1.27 -9.42
C ASN A 166 -26.68 1.81 -8.44
N HIS A 167 -27.14 3.02 -8.72
CA HIS A 167 -28.17 3.67 -7.92
C HIS A 167 -29.50 2.91 -7.89
N LYS A 168 -29.82 2.13 -8.92
CA LYS A 168 -31.10 1.44 -9.01
C LYS A 168 -31.21 0.30 -8.01
N ASP A 169 -30.09 -0.35 -7.70
CA ASP A 169 -30.09 -1.55 -6.86
C ASP A 169 -29.63 -1.27 -5.43
N PHE A 170 -28.84 -0.22 -5.23
CA PHE A 170 -28.33 0.13 -3.91
C PHE A 170 -28.91 1.40 -3.29
N CYS A 171 -29.51 2.31 -4.08
CA CYS A 171 -30.04 3.57 -3.54
C CYS A 171 -31.58 3.60 -3.44
N ASP A 172 -32.07 4.55 -2.65
CA ASP A 172 -33.47 4.93 -2.64
C ASP A 172 -33.94 5.58 -3.96
N LYS A 173 -35.24 5.89 -4.06
CA LYS A 173 -35.83 6.51 -5.27
C LYS A 173 -35.32 7.92 -5.56
N LYS A 174 -34.75 8.63 -4.58
CA LYS A 174 -34.21 9.99 -4.74
C LYS A 174 -32.74 9.97 -5.16
N GLY A 175 -32.06 8.83 -4.98
CA GLY A 175 -30.64 8.67 -5.23
C GLY A 175 -29.79 9.29 -4.12
N GLY A 176 -28.61 8.73 -3.88
CA GLY A 176 -27.62 9.27 -2.95
C GLY A 176 -27.70 8.76 -1.50
N ASN A 177 -28.79 8.08 -1.12
CA ASN A 177 -28.87 7.35 0.16
C ASN A 177 -29.05 5.86 -0.09
N LEU A 178 -28.49 5.05 0.82
CA LEU A 178 -28.68 3.60 0.83
C LEU A 178 -30.17 3.24 0.91
N HIS A 179 -30.59 2.25 0.12
CA HIS A 179 -31.98 1.79 0.11
C HIS A 179 -32.41 1.27 1.50
N PRO A 180 -33.67 1.50 1.95
CA PRO A 180 -34.13 1.07 3.28
C PRO A 180 -33.94 -0.43 3.56
N ASP A 181 -34.19 -1.28 2.58
CA ASP A 181 -33.98 -2.74 2.70
C ASP A 181 -32.53 -3.07 3.08
N LEU A 182 -31.57 -2.37 2.48
CA LEU A 182 -30.15 -2.56 2.73
C LEU A 182 -29.73 -1.90 4.05
N ARG A 183 -30.30 -0.73 4.38
CA ARG A 183 -30.04 -0.06 5.67
C ARG A 183 -30.46 -0.92 6.87
N GLN A 184 -31.53 -1.71 6.74
CA GLN A 184 -31.99 -2.66 7.77
C GLN A 184 -31.04 -3.83 7.98
N ASP A 185 -30.16 -4.13 7.01
CA ASP A 185 -29.13 -5.15 7.17
C ASP A 185 -27.93 -4.68 7.98
N LEU A 186 -27.79 -3.37 8.21
CA LEU A 186 -26.67 -2.77 8.93
C LEU A 186 -27.05 -2.50 10.40
N ALA A 187 -26.06 -2.57 11.29
CA ALA A 187 -26.23 -2.20 12.69
C ALA A 187 -26.75 -0.75 12.86
N GLU A 188 -27.52 -0.53 13.93
CA GLU A 188 -28.01 0.82 14.28
C GLU A 188 -26.82 1.75 14.54
N GLY A 189 -26.83 2.94 13.92
CA GLY A 189 -25.75 3.92 14.06
C GLY A 189 -24.52 3.70 13.16
N GLN A 190 -24.42 2.57 12.42
CA GLN A 190 -23.31 2.34 11.48
C GLN A 190 -23.21 3.50 10.47
N ARG A 191 -22.05 4.16 10.43
CA ARG A 191 -21.78 5.25 9.47
C ARG A 191 -21.47 4.66 8.11
N PHE A 192 -22.41 4.83 7.17
CA PHE A 192 -22.36 4.22 5.85
C PHE A 192 -22.81 5.22 4.80
N ASP A 193 -21.90 5.57 3.89
CA ASP A 193 -22.11 6.52 2.82
C ASP A 193 -21.99 5.80 1.47
N ILE A 194 -22.77 6.24 0.47
CA ILE A 194 -22.73 5.70 -0.89
C ILE A 194 -22.35 6.81 -1.87
N VAL A 195 -21.34 6.57 -2.70
CA VAL A 195 -20.85 7.56 -3.68
C VAL A 195 -20.78 6.96 -5.09
N PRO A 196 -21.09 7.72 -6.14
CA PRO A 196 -21.25 7.19 -7.49
C PRO A 196 -19.93 6.85 -8.20
N SER A 197 -18.81 7.45 -7.77
CA SER A 197 -17.53 7.30 -8.45
C SER A 197 -16.35 7.62 -7.56
N LEU A 198 -15.14 7.21 -8.01
CA LEU A 198 -13.89 7.55 -7.35
C LEU A 198 -13.67 9.07 -7.21
N HIS A 199 -14.18 9.88 -8.12
CA HIS A 199 -14.05 11.34 -7.98
C HIS A 199 -14.82 11.84 -6.75
N HIS A 200 -16.08 11.42 -6.59
CA HIS A 200 -16.90 11.79 -5.43
C HIS A 200 -16.37 11.16 -4.14
N LEU A 201 -15.75 9.98 -4.22
CA LEU A 201 -15.02 9.41 -3.09
C LEU A 201 -13.90 10.35 -2.61
N LEU A 202 -13.06 10.84 -3.53
CA LEU A 202 -11.92 11.70 -3.16
C LEU A 202 -12.35 13.08 -2.64
N GLU A 203 -13.57 13.52 -2.94
CA GLU A 203 -14.18 14.74 -2.39
C GLU A 203 -15.00 14.48 -1.12
N HIS A 204 -15.20 13.21 -0.75
CA HIS A 204 -15.98 12.83 0.41
C HIS A 204 -15.33 13.32 1.70
N GLU A 205 -16.11 13.76 2.69
CA GLU A 205 -15.60 14.33 3.94
C GLU A 205 -14.65 13.40 4.73
N ALA A 206 -14.79 12.08 4.54
CA ALA A 206 -13.90 11.09 5.16
C ALA A 206 -12.53 10.94 4.47
N VAL A 207 -12.44 11.31 3.19
CA VAL A 207 -11.27 11.01 2.33
C VAL A 207 -10.60 12.28 1.82
N ALA A 208 -11.34 13.35 1.56
CA ALA A 208 -10.82 14.63 1.07
C ALA A 208 -9.71 15.23 1.95
N PRO A 209 -9.79 15.19 3.31
CA PRO A 209 -8.69 15.63 4.16
C PRO A 209 -7.43 14.78 3.95
N LEU A 210 -7.57 13.46 3.75
CA LEU A 210 -6.46 12.54 3.49
C LEU A 210 -5.81 12.84 2.13
N VAL A 211 -6.62 13.10 1.10
CA VAL A 211 -6.16 13.48 -0.23
C VAL A 211 -5.37 14.78 -0.21
N LYS A 212 -5.89 15.81 0.48
CA LYS A 212 -5.22 17.11 0.58
C LYS A 212 -3.85 16.95 1.23
N THR A 213 -3.80 16.22 2.34
CA THR A 213 -2.56 15.94 3.06
C THR A 213 -1.61 15.12 2.21
N PHE A 214 -2.08 14.03 1.59
CA PHE A 214 -1.24 13.20 0.72
C PHE A 214 -0.60 14.01 -0.41
N ARG A 215 -1.36 14.87 -1.10
CA ARG A 215 -0.82 15.72 -2.18
C ARG A 215 0.21 16.73 -1.69
N VAL A 216 -0.01 17.29 -0.50
CA VAL A 216 0.98 18.17 0.15
C VAL A 216 2.26 17.39 0.44
N LEU A 217 2.13 16.19 0.99
CA LEU A 217 3.26 15.33 1.35
C LEU A 217 4.03 14.84 0.12
N GLU A 218 3.35 14.38 -0.92
CA GLU A 218 3.95 13.93 -2.19
C GLU A 218 4.76 15.06 -2.86
N GLY A 219 4.29 16.31 -2.75
CA GLY A 219 5.03 17.47 -3.23
C GLY A 219 6.17 17.94 -2.32
N THR A 220 6.16 17.56 -1.04
CA THR A 220 7.16 17.99 -0.05
C THR A 220 8.28 16.96 0.10
N PHE A 221 7.94 15.67 0.19
CA PHE A 221 8.87 14.56 0.40
C PHE A 221 9.12 13.80 -0.90
N THR A 222 9.73 14.48 -1.88
CA THR A 222 10.23 13.82 -3.09
C THR A 222 11.42 12.91 -2.75
N PRO A 223 11.80 11.95 -3.62
CA PRO A 223 12.99 11.13 -3.40
C PRO A 223 14.25 11.94 -3.11
N GLU A 224 14.44 13.06 -3.82
CA GLU A 224 15.58 13.96 -3.62
C GLU A 224 15.53 14.64 -2.25
N ARG A 225 14.33 15.03 -1.79
CA ARG A 225 14.17 15.63 -0.47
C ARG A 225 14.37 14.61 0.65
N LEU A 226 13.87 13.38 0.46
CA LEU A 226 14.10 12.28 1.41
C LEU A 226 15.59 11.98 1.54
N ALA A 227 16.33 11.91 0.42
CA ALA A 227 17.78 11.77 0.44
C ALA A 227 18.46 12.93 1.19
N GLU A 228 18.04 14.18 0.96
CA GLU A 228 18.60 15.36 1.66
C GLU A 228 18.41 15.29 3.18
N ILE A 229 17.22 14.90 3.67
CA ILE A 229 16.97 14.81 5.12
C ILE A 229 17.64 13.58 5.76
N VAL A 230 17.76 12.47 5.03
CA VAL A 230 18.51 11.28 5.47
C VAL A 230 20.00 11.59 5.55
N ASP A 231 20.56 12.28 4.55
CA ASP A 231 21.97 12.70 4.52
C ASP A 231 22.34 13.52 5.75
N ARG A 232 21.49 14.47 6.14
CA ARG A 232 21.68 15.25 7.37
C ARG A 232 21.64 14.38 8.62
N ALA A 233 20.63 13.52 8.74
CA ALA A 233 20.48 12.64 9.89
C ALA A 233 21.66 11.68 10.05
N VAL A 234 22.16 11.13 8.94
CA VAL A 234 23.34 10.26 8.90
C VAL A 234 24.61 11.04 9.25
N THR A 235 24.75 12.26 8.72
CA THR A 235 25.89 13.13 9.05
C THR A 235 25.94 13.46 10.53
N ASP A 236 24.79 13.67 11.16
CA ASP A 236 24.69 13.95 12.61
C ASP A 236 25.12 12.75 13.48
N LEU A 237 25.12 11.52 12.94
CA LEU A 237 25.63 10.34 13.63
C LEU A 237 27.16 10.21 13.58
N HIS A 238 27.84 10.90 12.66
CA HIS A 238 29.29 10.79 12.52
C HIS A 238 30.00 11.22 13.81
N GLY A 239 30.84 10.34 14.35
CA GLY A 239 31.58 10.52 15.60
C GLY A 239 30.75 10.32 16.87
N VAL A 240 29.45 10.03 16.74
CA VAL A 240 28.60 9.71 17.89
C VAL A 240 28.91 8.30 18.37
N ASN A 241 28.98 8.13 19.69
CA ASN A 241 29.18 6.82 20.30
C ASN A 241 27.96 5.92 20.06
N VAL A 242 28.19 4.65 19.72
CA VAL A 242 27.13 3.70 19.38
C VAL A 242 26.19 3.46 20.57
N GLU A 243 26.73 3.38 21.80
CA GLU A 243 25.91 3.20 23.00
C GLU A 243 25.08 4.45 23.31
N GLU A 244 25.58 5.65 23.00
CA GLU A 244 24.83 6.90 23.12
C GLU A 244 23.70 6.99 22.08
N ALA A 245 23.98 6.60 20.84
CA ALA A 245 23.03 6.67 19.74
C ALA A 245 21.94 5.60 19.80
N LEU A 246 22.27 4.38 20.24
CA LEU A 246 21.41 3.19 20.14
C LEU A 246 21.09 2.53 21.49
N GLY A 247 21.66 3.02 22.60
CA GLY A 247 21.46 2.41 23.91
C GLY A 247 20.01 2.49 24.38
N VAL A 248 19.39 1.34 24.59
CA VAL A 248 18.02 1.23 25.10
C VAL A 248 18.04 0.82 26.57
N TYR A 249 17.37 1.59 27.42
CA TYR A 249 17.18 1.22 28.82
C TYR A 249 16.06 0.20 28.97
N ILE A 250 16.40 -1.01 29.43
CA ILE A 250 15.45 -2.14 29.55
C ILE A 250 14.97 -2.39 30.99
N GLY A 251 15.35 -1.55 31.95
CA GLY A 251 15.00 -1.70 33.37
C GLY A 251 16.12 -2.34 34.21
N ASP A 252 15.97 -2.31 35.55
CA ASP A 252 16.92 -2.87 36.52
C ASP A 252 18.40 -2.43 36.35
N GLY A 253 18.62 -1.24 35.78
CA GLY A 253 19.98 -0.73 35.51
C GLY A 253 20.67 -1.37 34.31
N MET A 254 19.96 -2.15 33.50
CA MET A 254 20.50 -2.77 32.28
C MET A 254 20.27 -1.89 31.05
N TYR A 255 21.27 -1.87 30.18
CA TYR A 255 21.25 -1.24 28.87
C TYR A 255 21.47 -2.32 27.82
N GLU A 256 20.66 -2.30 26.76
CA GLU A 256 20.86 -3.13 25.58
C GLU A 256 21.30 -2.24 24.42
N VAL A 257 22.40 -2.62 23.78
CA VAL A 257 22.84 -1.97 22.54
C VAL A 257 22.53 -2.97 21.42
N PRO A 258 21.57 -2.65 20.54
CA PRO A 258 21.07 -3.61 19.54
C PRO A 258 22.13 -3.98 18.50
N VAL A 259 23.21 -3.21 18.38
CA VAL A 259 24.33 -3.45 17.48
C VAL A 259 25.60 -3.72 18.28
N SER A 260 26.09 -4.96 18.24
CA SER A 260 27.34 -5.34 18.92
C SER A 260 28.54 -5.15 17.99
N THR A 261 29.33 -4.10 18.26
CA THR A 261 30.58 -3.85 17.53
C THR A 261 31.74 -4.69 18.05
N GLY A 262 31.70 -5.10 19.32
CA GLY A 262 32.83 -5.72 20.02
C GLY A 262 34.02 -4.77 20.24
N LEU A 263 33.81 -3.47 20.04
CA LEU A 263 34.78 -2.42 20.31
C LEU A 263 34.34 -1.60 21.53
N ASP A 264 35.27 -1.36 22.43
CA ASP A 264 35.09 -0.39 23.51
C ASP A 264 35.02 1.03 22.95
N SER A 265 34.05 1.81 23.43
CA SER A 265 33.80 3.20 23.02
C SER A 265 33.63 3.35 21.50
N ALA A 266 32.99 2.38 20.86
CA ALA A 266 32.73 2.40 19.42
C ALA A 266 31.98 3.67 19.00
N ALA A 267 32.45 4.35 17.97
CA ALA A 267 31.79 5.49 17.36
C ALA A 267 31.58 5.26 15.86
N PHE A 268 30.54 5.86 15.29
CA PHE A 268 30.34 5.86 13.84
C PHE A 268 31.43 6.68 13.16
N GLU A 269 32.15 6.09 12.22
CA GLU A 269 33.19 6.80 11.44
C GLU A 269 32.71 7.05 10.00
N GLU A 270 32.18 6.02 9.34
CA GLU A 270 31.70 6.15 7.96
C GLU A 270 30.34 5.47 7.85
N ILE A 271 29.37 6.14 7.22
CA ILE A 271 28.04 5.60 6.96
C ILE A 271 27.73 5.84 5.49
N MET A 272 27.67 4.76 4.71
CA MET A 272 27.32 4.80 3.30
C MET A 272 25.95 4.17 3.10
N TYR A 273 24.93 5.00 2.90
CA TYR A 273 23.56 4.52 2.69
C TYR A 273 23.24 4.29 1.22
N GLU A 274 22.33 3.35 0.94
CA GLU A 274 21.85 3.03 -0.39
C GLU A 274 20.58 3.84 -0.69
N GLU A 275 20.66 4.84 -1.58
CA GLU A 275 19.53 5.74 -1.91
C GLU A 275 18.26 5.02 -2.36
N ASP A 276 18.40 3.91 -3.09
CA ASP A 276 17.29 3.09 -3.58
C ASP A 276 16.61 2.25 -2.49
N THR A 277 17.19 2.20 -1.29
CA THR A 277 16.61 1.54 -0.11
C THR A 277 15.83 2.49 0.80
N ILE A 278 15.81 3.80 0.48
CA ILE A 278 15.04 4.78 1.24
C ILE A 278 13.55 4.49 1.05
N ALA A 279 12.89 4.11 2.14
CA ALA A 279 11.44 3.98 2.21
C ALA A 279 10.90 4.92 3.28
N SER A 280 9.71 5.48 3.06
CA SER A 280 9.07 6.34 4.04
C SER A 280 7.60 5.98 4.23
N GLU A 281 7.12 6.16 5.45
CA GLU A 281 5.72 6.01 5.82
C GLU A 281 5.30 7.24 6.62
N ILE A 282 4.13 7.80 6.32
CA ILE A 282 3.63 8.98 7.02
C ILE A 282 2.35 8.62 7.76
N TYR A 283 2.33 8.95 9.04
CA TYR A 283 1.25 8.67 9.96
C TYR A 283 0.62 9.98 10.42
N ARG A 284 -0.67 9.93 10.77
CA ARG A 284 -1.38 11.07 11.40
C ARG A 284 -1.78 10.71 12.81
N ALA A 285 -1.37 11.55 13.76
CA ALA A 285 -1.77 11.47 15.16
C ALA A 285 -2.40 12.81 15.58
N GLY A 286 -3.73 12.91 15.49
CA GLY A 286 -4.42 14.19 15.74
C GLY A 286 -4.13 15.22 14.64
N ASP A 287 -3.65 16.40 15.05
CA ASP A 287 -3.26 17.49 14.14
C ASP A 287 -1.79 17.40 13.69
N GLU A 288 -1.02 16.46 14.23
CA GLU A 288 0.39 16.25 13.93
C GLU A 288 0.59 15.07 12.97
N LEU A 289 1.59 15.19 12.09
CA LEU A 289 2.03 14.16 11.16
C LEU A 289 3.39 13.63 11.62
N THR A 290 3.61 12.34 11.46
CA THR A 290 4.91 11.71 11.74
C THR A 290 5.40 11.03 10.49
N ILE A 291 6.58 11.38 10.00
CA ILE A 291 7.26 10.62 8.96
C ILE A 291 8.20 9.63 9.62
N ARG A 292 8.14 8.36 9.21
CA ARG A 292 9.11 7.32 9.51
C ARG A 292 9.88 7.03 8.23
N VAL A 293 11.20 7.06 8.28
CA VAL A 293 12.09 6.80 7.14
C VAL A 293 13.00 5.63 7.48
N THR A 294 13.06 4.63 6.63
CA THR A 294 13.99 3.50 6.77
C THR A 294 15.00 3.52 5.64
N VAL A 295 16.27 3.23 5.94
CA VAL A 295 17.34 3.16 4.95
C VAL A 295 18.39 2.12 5.34
N VAL A 296 18.96 1.43 4.36
CA VAL A 296 20.05 0.48 4.56
C VAL A 296 21.38 1.19 4.35
N ALA A 297 22.35 0.94 5.23
CA ALA A 297 23.69 1.51 5.15
C ALA A 297 24.79 0.55 5.57
N ASP A 298 25.92 0.62 4.86
CA ASP A 298 27.17 0.04 5.31
C ASP A 298 27.87 1.03 6.25
N CYS A 299 28.05 0.60 7.50
CA CYS A 299 28.62 1.41 8.57
C CYS A 299 30.01 0.90 8.94
N SER A 300 30.97 1.80 9.09
CA SER A 300 32.25 1.56 9.75
C SER A 300 32.23 2.19 11.14
N PHE A 301 32.65 1.41 12.12
CA PHE A 301 32.81 1.84 13.49
C PHE A 301 34.29 1.83 13.84
N GLU A 302 34.71 2.81 14.63
CA GLU A 302 36.04 2.83 15.21
C GLU A 302 35.97 2.86 16.73
N GLY A 303 36.89 2.14 17.38
CA GLY A 303 36.96 2.04 18.81
C GLY A 303 38.21 1.27 19.26
N PHE A 304 38.18 0.77 20.48
CA PHE A 304 39.30 0.07 21.08
C PHE A 304 38.98 -1.40 21.31
N VAL A 305 39.98 -2.27 21.21
CA VAL A 305 39.86 -3.70 21.50
C VAL A 305 41.10 -4.17 22.25
N ASP A 306 40.92 -5.02 23.26
CA ASP A 306 42.04 -5.62 23.98
C ASP A 306 42.90 -6.45 23.02
N LYS A 307 44.22 -6.40 23.18
CA LYS A 307 45.13 -7.14 22.29
C LYS A 307 44.91 -8.65 22.37
N GLY A 308 44.62 -9.18 23.57
CA GLY A 308 44.30 -10.59 23.76
C GLY A 308 43.04 -11.00 23.03
N GLU A 309 41.99 -10.18 23.10
CA GLU A 309 40.73 -10.40 22.36
C GLU A 309 40.93 -10.27 20.85
N TYR A 310 41.68 -9.28 20.39
CA TYR A 310 42.00 -9.08 18.98
C TYR A 310 42.66 -10.33 18.35
N PHE A 311 43.61 -10.96 19.04
CA PHE A 311 44.25 -12.19 18.56
C PHE A 311 43.40 -13.46 18.77
N ALA A 312 42.43 -13.44 19.69
CA ALA A 312 41.53 -14.57 19.94
C ALA A 312 40.39 -14.65 18.91
N HIS A 313 40.02 -13.53 18.29
CA HIS A 313 38.89 -13.40 17.37
C HIS A 313 39.21 -13.59 15.87
N GLU A 314 40.38 -14.15 15.51
CA GLU A 314 40.79 -14.37 14.11
C GLU A 314 39.77 -15.15 13.24
N GLU A 315 38.77 -15.83 13.82
CA GLU A 315 37.77 -16.63 13.08
C GLU A 315 36.37 -16.00 12.94
N ASP A 316 35.92 -15.05 13.81
CA ASP A 316 34.50 -14.59 13.82
C ASP A 316 34.28 -13.06 13.79
N ALA A 317 35.25 -12.22 14.16
CA ALA A 317 35.10 -10.76 14.08
C ALA A 317 36.19 -10.15 13.21
N SER A 318 35.82 -9.67 12.02
CA SER A 318 36.75 -9.07 11.05
C SER A 318 37.15 -7.65 11.46
N TYR A 319 37.85 -7.53 12.58
CA TYR A 319 38.45 -6.26 12.98
C TYR A 319 39.55 -5.86 12.00
N SER A 320 39.51 -4.62 11.54
CA SER A 320 40.60 -3.99 10.80
C SER A 320 41.52 -3.28 11.78
N PHE A 321 42.77 -3.70 11.88
CA PHE A 321 43.79 -2.98 12.66
C PHE A 321 44.03 -1.59 12.07
N LEU A 322 43.96 -0.55 12.92
CA LEU A 322 44.29 0.82 12.54
C LEU A 322 45.62 1.24 13.16
N GLU A 323 45.71 1.16 14.49
CA GLU A 323 46.87 1.66 15.24
C GLU A 323 47.12 0.86 16.53
N ASN A 324 48.40 0.72 16.89
CA ASN A 324 48.79 0.27 18.21
C ASN A 324 48.71 1.43 19.21
N TRP A 325 47.59 1.53 19.91
CA TRP A 325 47.29 2.67 20.77
C TRP A 325 48.15 2.70 22.04
N ASN A 326 48.23 1.59 22.77
CA ASN A 326 49.08 1.45 23.95
C ASN A 326 49.47 -0.02 24.20
N ASP A 327 50.04 -0.35 25.36
CA ASP A 327 50.48 -1.71 25.67
C ASP A 327 49.34 -2.75 25.74
N TYR A 328 48.10 -2.32 25.97
CA TYR A 328 46.95 -3.16 26.29
C TYR A 328 45.89 -3.24 25.19
N VAL A 329 45.64 -2.15 24.45
CA VAL A 329 44.57 -2.09 23.44
C VAL A 329 45.08 -1.67 22.07
N PHE A 330 44.39 -2.13 21.03
CA PHE A 330 44.51 -1.63 19.66
C PHE A 330 43.34 -0.70 19.34
N ARG A 331 43.58 0.31 18.51
CA ARG A 331 42.50 1.01 17.82
C ARG A 331 42.16 0.20 16.58
N ALA A 332 40.90 -0.18 16.45
CA ALA A 332 40.42 -1.04 15.38
C ALA A 332 39.14 -0.48 14.77
N SER A 333 38.88 -0.90 13.54
CA SER A 333 37.65 -0.64 12.81
C SER A 333 36.88 -1.95 12.63
N VAL A 334 35.55 -1.86 12.64
CA VAL A 334 34.68 -2.96 12.26
C VAL A 334 33.59 -2.45 11.34
N ARG A 335 33.17 -3.28 10.37
CA ARG A 335 32.06 -2.96 9.48
C ARG A 335 30.83 -3.76 9.82
N ARG A 336 29.67 -3.11 9.77
CA ARG A 336 28.34 -3.74 9.91
C ARG A 336 27.41 -3.13 8.88
N ARG A 337 26.50 -3.95 8.37
CA ARG A 337 25.42 -3.48 7.51
C ARG A 337 24.18 -3.30 8.38
N LEU A 338 23.66 -2.09 8.45
CA LEU A 338 22.56 -1.72 9.32
C LEU A 338 21.35 -1.26 8.51
N ARG A 339 20.16 -1.53 9.01
CA ARG A 339 18.94 -0.80 8.66
C ARG A 339 18.67 0.24 9.73
N PHE A 340 18.72 1.50 9.36
CA PHE A 340 18.30 2.61 10.22
C PHE A 340 16.81 2.87 10.05
N THR A 341 16.16 3.20 11.14
CA THR A 341 14.83 3.81 11.16
C THR A 341 14.94 5.17 11.84
N PHE A 342 14.51 6.20 11.13
CA PHE A 342 14.39 7.54 11.63
C PHE A 342 12.92 7.94 11.72
N SER A 343 12.60 8.87 12.61
CA SER A 343 11.30 9.55 12.61
C SER A 343 11.40 11.05 12.80
N ALA A 344 10.35 11.76 12.39
CA ALA A 344 10.16 13.15 12.72
C ALA A 344 8.68 13.49 12.80
N ALA A 345 8.30 14.30 13.78
CA ALA A 345 6.97 14.87 13.89
C ALA A 345 6.94 16.28 13.28
N PHE A 346 5.87 16.60 12.54
CA PHE A 346 5.70 17.87 11.86
C PHE A 346 4.21 18.23 11.65
N THR A 347 3.97 19.50 11.33
CA THR A 347 2.65 20.03 10.98
C THR A 347 2.66 20.52 9.53
N GLU A 348 1.51 20.90 8.98
CA GLU A 348 1.48 21.52 7.63
C GLU A 348 2.38 22.76 7.54
N ASP A 349 2.59 23.48 8.64
CA ASP A 349 3.41 24.70 8.72
C ASP A 349 4.91 24.41 8.87
N THR A 350 5.29 23.26 9.44
CA THR A 350 6.70 22.90 9.72
C THR A 350 7.26 21.81 8.79
N ARG A 351 6.48 21.39 7.78
CA ARG A 351 6.84 20.31 6.85
C ARG A 351 8.15 20.54 6.06
N ASP A 352 8.52 21.81 5.85
CA ASP A 352 9.73 22.17 5.11
C ASP A 352 10.99 22.16 6.01
N ASP A 353 10.81 22.10 7.34
CA ASP A 353 11.88 22.15 8.35
C ASP A 353 12.02 20.82 9.11
N VAL A 354 11.64 19.70 8.49
CA VAL A 354 11.72 18.38 9.10
C VAL A 354 13.15 17.96 9.40
N VAL A 355 13.39 17.56 10.66
CA VAL A 355 14.65 17.01 11.15
C VAL A 355 14.38 15.61 11.67
N LEU A 356 15.04 14.62 11.07
CA LEU A 356 14.93 13.22 11.44
C LEU A 356 15.74 12.92 12.71
N SER A 357 15.14 12.21 13.64
CA SER A 357 15.81 11.60 14.79
C SER A 357 15.93 10.09 14.60
N LEU A 358 17.05 9.51 15.04
CA LEU A 358 17.25 8.07 15.02
C LEU A 358 16.35 7.40 16.07
N ASP A 359 15.51 6.45 15.62
CA ASP A 359 14.65 5.68 16.51
C ASP A 359 15.27 4.32 16.85
N GLU A 360 15.79 3.61 15.84
CA GLU A 360 16.33 2.26 15.95
C GLU A 360 17.34 1.98 14.84
N ALA A 361 18.25 1.04 15.10
CA ALA A 361 19.09 0.42 14.07
C ALA A 361 19.14 -1.11 14.30
N GLU A 362 19.01 -1.86 13.20
CA GLU A 362 19.02 -3.32 13.18
C GLU A 362 20.17 -3.82 12.28
N GLU A 363 20.93 -4.81 12.75
CA GLU A 363 21.96 -5.47 11.92
C GLU A 363 21.33 -6.46 10.93
N LEU A 364 21.81 -6.45 9.67
CA LEU A 364 21.22 -7.19 8.54
C LEU A 364 21.92 -8.50 8.18
#